data_AF-A0A936NG98-F1
#
_entry.id   AF-A0A936NG98-F1
#
_cell.length_a   1.000
_cell.length_b   1.000
_cell.length_c   1.000
_cell.angle_alpha   90.00
_cell.angle_beta   90.00
_cell.angle_gamma   90.00
#
_symmetry.space_group_name_H-M   'P 1'
#
loop_
_entity.id
_entity.type
_entity.pdbx_description
1 polymer ?
#
loop_
_entity_poly.entity_id
_entity_poly.type
_entity_poly.pdbx_seq_one_letter_code
_entity_poly.pdbx_strand_id
1 'polypeptide(L)' 'MTMKNIQEAKDADLRASTAAMRRAAEAARKTAIQTGTNLIVVKDGKLTRISAQALREAAASFDH' A
#
# COMPACT_ATOMS: atom_id res chain seq x y z
N MET A 1 6.97 -22.88 3.69
CA MET A 1 5.65 -22.60 4.33
C MET A 1 4.78 -21.91 3.29
N THR A 2 3.70 -22.54 2.84
CA THR A 2 2.81 -21.97 1.81
C THR A 2 2.04 -20.80 2.44
N MET A 3 2.39 -19.56 2.09
CA MET A 3 1.54 -18.40 2.37
C MET A 3 0.25 -18.59 1.58
N LYS A 4 -0.76 -19.18 2.22
CA LYS A 4 -2.11 -19.21 1.66
C LYS A 4 -2.55 -17.76 1.50
N ASN A 5 -3.07 -17.44 0.32
CA ASN A 5 -3.53 -16.10 0.01
C ASN A 5 -4.55 -15.70 1.08
N ILE A 6 -4.35 -14.54 1.71
CA ILE A 6 -5.20 -14.05 2.80
C ILE A 6 -6.66 -13.86 2.33
N GLN A 7 -6.86 -13.70 1.02
CA GLN A 7 -8.19 -13.70 0.38
C GLN A 7 -8.90 -15.07 0.43
N GLU A 8 -8.17 -16.17 0.60
CA GLU A 8 -8.68 -17.54 0.69
C GLU A 8 -8.71 -18.04 2.14
N ALA A 9 -8.49 -17.17 3.12
CA ALA A 9 -8.54 -17.53 4.54
C ALA A 9 -9.90 -18.14 4.91
N LYS A 10 -9.92 -19.17 5.75
CA LYS A 10 -11.18 -19.74 6.27
C LYS A 10 -11.91 -18.74 7.18
N ASP A 11 -11.14 -17.94 7.90
CA ASP A 11 -11.61 -16.86 8.77
C ASP A 11 -12.13 -15.69 7.92
N ALA A 12 -13.38 -15.27 8.16
CA ALA A 12 -14.04 -14.22 7.42
C ALA A 12 -13.45 -12.83 7.67
N ASP A 13 -13.01 -12.55 8.90
CA ASP A 13 -12.41 -11.28 9.26
C ASP A 13 -11.02 -11.14 8.63
N LEU A 14 -10.30 -12.26 8.57
CA LEU A 14 -9.00 -12.30 7.90
C LEU A 14 -9.11 -12.06 6.39
N ARG A 15 -10.16 -12.60 5.74
CA ARG A 15 -10.46 -12.29 4.33
C ARG A 15 -10.78 -10.79 4.14
N ALA A 16 -11.66 -10.25 4.98
CA ALA A 16 -12.09 -8.85 4.90
C ALA A 16 -10.95 -7.84 5.18
N SER A 17 -9.95 -8.26 5.96
CA SER A 17 -8.79 -7.43 6.31
C SER A 17 -8.00 -6.96 5.08
N THR A 18 -8.03 -7.71 3.98
CA THR A 18 -7.33 -7.36 2.73
C THR A 18 -7.86 -6.06 2.11
N ALA A 19 -9.18 -5.90 2.06
CA ALA A 19 -9.83 -4.70 1.56
C ALA A 19 -9.55 -3.50 2.48
N ALA A 20 -9.51 -3.72 3.80
CA ALA A 20 -9.14 -2.68 4.75
C ALA A 20 -7.68 -2.22 4.56
N MET A 21 -6.74 -3.14 4.43
CA MET A 21 -5.32 -2.83 4.19
C MET A 21 -5.11 -2.09 2.86
N ARG A 22 -5.83 -2.47 1.79
CA ARG A 22 -5.76 -1.77 0.50
C ARG A 22 -6.20 -0.31 0.63
N ARG A 23 -7.33 -0.07 1.28
CA ARG A 23 -7.82 1.30 1.56
C ARG A 23 -6.83 2.09 2.40
N ALA A 24 -6.25 1.48 3.43
CA ALA A 24 -5.23 2.14 4.26
C ALA A 24 -3.98 2.52 3.45
N ALA A 25 -3.53 1.63 2.56
CA ALA A 25 -2.38 1.91 1.68
C ALA A 25 -2.69 3.05 0.68
N GLU A 26 -3.89 3.11 0.13
CA GLU A 26 -4.36 4.21 -0.73
C GLU A 26 -4.39 5.54 0.04
N ALA A 27 -4.94 5.54 1.25
CA ALA A 27 -4.98 6.72 2.12
C ALA A 27 -3.57 7.21 2.51
N ALA A 28 -2.65 6.29 2.81
CA ALA A 28 -1.25 6.62 3.12
C ALA A 28 -0.54 7.31 1.94
N ARG A 29 -0.71 6.81 0.71
CA ARG A 29 -0.16 7.44 -0.50
C ARG A 29 -0.74 8.85 -0.70
N LYS A 30 -2.06 9.00 -0.58
CA LYS A 30 -2.73 10.30 -0.70
C LYS A 30 -2.20 11.30 0.33
N THR A 31 -2.10 10.87 1.59
CA THR A 31 -1.59 11.72 2.68
C THR A 31 -0.14 12.14 2.44
N ALA A 32 0.72 11.21 2.01
CA ALA A 32 2.12 11.51 1.70
C ALA A 32 2.26 12.51 0.55
N ILE A 33 1.44 12.38 -0.50
CA ILE A 33 1.38 13.33 -1.62
C ILE A 33 0.94 14.72 -1.13
N GLN A 34 -0.13 14.78 -0.32
CA GLN A 34 -0.73 16.03 0.15
C GLN A 34 0.18 16.79 1.12
N THR A 35 0.87 16.08 2.01
CA THR A 35 1.73 16.68 3.06
C THR A 35 3.19 16.81 2.64
N GLY A 36 3.56 16.28 1.46
CA GLY A 36 4.93 16.34 0.96
C GLY A 36 5.90 15.43 1.71
N THR A 37 5.41 14.43 2.44
CA THR A 37 6.26 13.52 3.23
C THR A 37 6.65 12.26 2.44
N ASN A 38 7.77 11.65 2.82
CA ASN A 38 8.18 10.37 2.26
C ASN A 38 7.30 9.22 2.76
N LEU A 39 7.00 8.26 1.89
CA LEU A 39 6.36 7.00 2.26
C LEU A 39 7.43 5.92 2.47
N ILE A 40 7.38 5.26 3.62
CA ILE A 40 8.26 4.12 3.94
C ILE A 40 7.50 2.83 3.72
N VAL A 41 8.05 1.93 2.91
CA VAL A 41 7.47 0.62 2.61
C VAL A 41 8.48 -0.45 2.95
N VAL A 42 8.06 -1.48 3.68
CA VAL A 42 8.89 -2.68 3.89
C VAL A 42 8.47 -3.73 2.87
N LYS A 43 9.39 -4.13 2.00
CA LYS A 43 9.17 -5.19 1.02
C LYS A 43 10.33 -6.17 1.10
N ASP A 44 10.03 -7.46 1.25
CA ASP A 44 11.03 -8.53 1.38
C ASP A 44 12.06 -8.25 2.49
N GLY A 45 11.59 -7.70 3.62
CA GLY A 45 12.42 -7.32 4.77
C GLY A 45 13.29 -6.07 4.55
N LYS A 46 13.22 -5.44 3.37
CA LYS A 46 13.98 -4.22 3.04
C LYS A 46 13.12 -2.99 3.17
N LEU A 47 13.68 -1.96 3.79
CA LEU A 47 13.04 -0.66 3.95
C LEU A 47 13.30 0.18 2.69
N THR A 48 12.23 0.47 1.96
CA THR A 48 12.24 1.31 0.77
C THR A 48 11.58 2.63 1.09
N ARG A 49 12.28 3.73 0.78
CA ARG A 49 11.75 5.08 0.87
C ARG A 49 11.27 5.52 -0.50
N ILE A 50 10.03 6.00 -0.58
CA ILE A 50 9.45 6.58 -1.78
C ILE A 50 9.20 8.06 -1.48
N SER A 51 9.73 8.95 -2.33
CA SER A 51 9.51 10.39 -2.17
C SER A 51 8.08 10.79 -2.53
N ALA A 52 7.59 11.88 -1.95
CA ALA A 52 6.29 12.44 -2.33
C ALA A 52 6.22 12.79 -3.82
N GLN A 53 7.34 13.21 -4.42
CA GLN A 53 7.45 13.47 -5.85
C GLN A 53 7.24 12.21 -6.69
N ALA A 54 7.96 11.12 -6.37
CA ALA A 54 7.80 9.85 -7.09
C ALA A 54 6.36 9.31 -6.98
N LEU A 55 5.69 9.53 -5.84
CA LEU A 55 4.27 9.17 -5.67
C LEU A 55 3.34 10.01 -6.56
N ARG A 56 3.63 11.30 -6.76
CA ARG A 56 2.85 12.16 -7.67
C ARG A 56 3.02 11.76 -9.13
N GLU A 57 4.25 11.49 -9.55
CA GLU A 57 4.57 11.03 -10.90
C GLU A 57 3.87 9.71 -11.19
N ALA A 58 3.94 8.76 -10.25
CA ALA A 58 3.19 7.51 -10.35
C ALA A 58 1.68 7.77 -10.48
N ALA A 59 1.07 8.61 -9.63
CA ALA A 59 -0.35 8.91 -9.71
C ALA A 59 -0.75 9.51 -11.08
N ALA A 60 0.02 10.47 -11.58
CA ALA A 60 -0.23 11.10 -12.88
C ALA A 60 -0.10 10.10 -14.05
N SER A 61 0.77 9.09 -13.93
CA SER A 61 0.91 8.04 -14.95
C SER A 61 -0.23 7.02 -15.00
N PHE A 62 -1.04 6.92 -13.94
CA PHE A 62 -2.22 6.02 -13.89
C PHE A 62 -3.48 6.67 -14.46
N ASP A 63 -3.50 8.00 -14.62
CA ASP A 63 -4.64 8.78 -15.12
C ASP A 63 -4.64 8.95 -16.66
N HIS A 64 -3.75 8.26 -17.38
CA HIS A 64 -3.62 8.28 -18.85
C HIS A 64 -3.78 6.87 -19.45
#